data_AF-A0A9R0YGR9-F1
#
_entry.id   AF-A0A9R0YGR9-F1
#
_cell.length_a   1.000
_cell.length_b   1.000
_cell.length_c   1.000
_cell.angle_alpha   90.00
_cell.angle_beta   90.00
_cell.angle_gamma   90.00
#
_symmetry.space_group_name_H-M   'P 1'
#
loop_
_entity.id
_entity.type
_entity.pdbx_description
1 polymer ?
#
loop_
_entity_poly.entity_id
_entity_poly.type
_entity_poly.pdbx_seq_one_letter_code
_entity_poly.pdbx_strand_id
1 'polypeptide(L)'
;MWRLKIAEGGADPWLPTKNAHVGRQVWEFDAAADDPDALAAVDAARREFTARRHQLKHSADLPMRIQLAKENPLKLDLPAIKLGENEDVTEEAVSTTLKRALSTFSTLQAHDGHWPGDYGGPMFLMPGLLIMLHVTGALNTVLSSEHQKEIRRYLYNHQARIYLPTVPSHSG
;
A
#
# COMPACT_ATOMS: atom_id res chain seq x y z
N MET A 1 -15.35 -0.21 0.59
CA MET A 1 -13.99 0.01 0.06
C MET A 1 -13.07 0.47 1.20
N TRP A 2 -11.78 0.14 1.17
CA TRP A 2 -10.82 0.78 2.10
C TRP A 2 -10.57 2.21 1.68
N ARG A 3 -10.65 3.16 2.61
CA ARG A 3 -10.39 4.59 2.42
C ARG A 3 -9.23 5.01 3.31
N LEU A 4 -8.31 5.79 2.75
CA LEU A 4 -7.23 6.39 3.50
C LEU A 4 -7.73 7.69 4.15
N LYS A 5 -7.69 7.75 5.48
CA LYS A 5 -7.91 8.96 6.27
C LYS A 5 -6.58 9.60 6.61
N ILE A 6 -6.47 10.90 6.36
CA ILE A 6 -5.26 11.68 6.59
C ILE A 6 -5.58 12.86 7.49
N ALA A 7 -4.71 13.11 8.49
CA ALA A 7 -4.85 14.21 9.44
C ALA A 7 -6.20 14.25 10.21
N GLU A 8 -6.90 13.12 10.27
CA GLU A 8 -8.17 12.96 10.98
C GLU A 8 -7.98 12.33 12.38
N GLY A 9 -8.82 12.75 13.33
CA GLY A 9 -8.80 12.25 14.72
C GLY A 9 -9.36 13.19 15.79
N GLY A 10 -9.64 14.45 15.47
CA GLY A 10 -9.90 15.51 16.47
C GLY A 10 -11.15 15.38 17.34
N ALA A 11 -12.06 14.45 17.03
CA ALA A 11 -13.26 14.19 17.84
C ALA A 11 -13.08 13.04 18.83
N ASP A 12 -11.99 12.27 18.76
CA ASP A 12 -11.76 11.11 19.61
C ASP A 12 -10.95 11.50 20.86
N PRO A 13 -11.53 11.46 22.07
CA PRO A 13 -10.83 11.79 23.31
C PRO A 13 -9.66 10.83 23.61
N TRP A 14 -9.66 9.63 23.02
CA TRP A 14 -8.58 8.64 23.17
C TRP A 14 -7.41 8.87 22.22
N LEU A 15 -7.50 9.89 21.37
CA LEU A 15 -6.51 10.19 20.36
C LEU A 15 -5.92 11.61 20.54
N PRO A 16 -5.23 11.89 21.67
CA PRO A 16 -4.65 13.21 21.90
C PRO A 16 -3.54 13.51 20.89
N THR A 17 -3.44 14.76 20.47
CA THR A 17 -2.41 15.24 19.54
C THR A 17 -1.84 16.58 19.96
N LYS A 18 -0.56 16.81 19.64
CA LYS A 18 0.12 18.11 19.78
C LYS A 18 0.25 18.87 18.46
N ASN A 19 -0.05 18.23 17.33
CA ASN A 19 0.17 18.74 15.98
C ASN A 19 -1.09 18.64 15.10
N ALA A 20 -2.28 18.60 15.71
CA ALA A 20 -3.55 18.45 15.00
C ALA A 20 -3.59 17.24 14.04
N HIS A 21 -2.93 16.14 14.42
CA HIS A 21 -2.82 14.89 13.65
C HIS A 21 -2.09 14.98 12.31
N VAL A 22 -1.39 16.08 12.00
CA VAL A 22 -0.59 16.20 10.77
C VAL A 22 0.39 15.02 10.65
N GLY A 23 0.44 14.40 9.46
CA GLY A 23 1.23 13.21 9.15
C GLY A 23 0.59 11.88 9.55
N ARG A 24 -0.59 11.91 10.19
CA ARG A 24 -1.31 10.68 10.55
C ARG A 24 -2.04 10.13 9.35
N GLN A 25 -1.87 8.83 9.11
CA GLN A 25 -2.62 8.07 8.11
C GLN A 25 -3.29 6.85 8.76
N VAL A 26 -4.55 6.58 8.43
CA VAL A 26 -5.29 5.40 8.91
C VAL A 26 -6.17 4.86 7.78
N TRP A 27 -6.21 3.54 7.63
CA TRP A 27 -7.15 2.88 6.73
C TRP A 27 -8.46 2.58 7.45
N GLU A 28 -9.57 3.03 6.88
CA GLU A 28 -10.93 2.72 7.36
C GLU A 28 -11.70 1.97 6.26
N PHE A 29 -12.51 1.00 6.66
CA PHE A 29 -13.40 0.35 5.71
C PHE A 29 -14.73 1.10 5.61
N ASP A 30 -14.99 1.68 4.45
CA ASP A 30 -16.24 2.34 4.11
C ASP A 30 -17.18 1.38 3.37
N ALA A 31 -18.21 0.88 4.05
CA ALA A 31 -19.19 -0.02 3.43
C ALA A 31 -20.15 0.67 2.45
N ALA A 32 -20.28 2.00 2.52
CA ALA A 32 -21.17 2.80 1.70
C ALA A 32 -20.48 3.39 0.45
N ALA A 33 -19.18 3.13 0.27
CA ALA A 33 -18.43 3.60 -0.87
C ALA A 33 -19.07 3.16 -2.20
N ASP A 34 -19.55 4.14 -2.98
CA ASP A 34 -20.20 3.96 -4.27
C ASP A 34 -19.29 4.47 -5.41
N ASP A 35 -18.17 3.77 -5.59
CA ASP A 35 -17.23 4.01 -6.69
C ASP A 35 -16.83 2.67 -7.32
N PRO A 36 -17.60 2.19 -8.31
CA PRO A 36 -17.36 0.91 -8.96
C PRO A 36 -15.98 0.83 -9.64
N ASP A 37 -15.50 1.93 -10.20
CA ASP A 37 -14.22 1.99 -10.91
C ASP A 37 -13.05 1.88 -9.93
N ALA A 38 -13.10 2.62 -8.80
CA ALA A 38 -12.09 2.51 -7.76
C ALA A 38 -12.08 1.12 -7.11
N LEU A 39 -13.26 0.53 -6.87
CA LEU A 39 -13.38 -0.85 -6.37
C LEU A 39 -12.74 -1.86 -7.34
N ALA A 40 -13.05 -1.75 -8.62
CA ALA A 40 -12.49 -2.61 -9.66
C ALA A 40 -10.96 -2.47 -9.76
N ALA A 41 -10.44 -1.25 -9.65
CA ALA A 41 -9.01 -0.97 -9.67
C ALA A 41 -8.29 -1.58 -8.45
N VAL A 42 -8.86 -1.44 -7.25
CA VAL A 42 -8.32 -2.04 -6.02
C VAL A 42 -8.33 -3.57 -6.11
N ASP A 43 -9.40 -4.16 -6.63
CA ASP A 43 -9.49 -5.61 -6.81
C ASP A 43 -8.53 -6.13 -7.88
N ALA A 44 -8.31 -5.38 -8.96
CA ALA A 44 -7.27 -5.68 -9.94
C ALA A 44 -5.88 -5.67 -9.29
N ALA A 45 -5.56 -4.63 -8.52
CA ALA A 45 -4.29 -4.52 -7.80
C ALA A 45 -4.08 -5.69 -6.83
N ARG A 46 -5.12 -6.11 -6.10
CA ARG A 46 -5.08 -7.28 -5.21
C ARG A 46 -4.76 -8.56 -5.97
N ARG A 47 -5.46 -8.82 -7.09
CA ARG A 47 -5.23 -10.02 -7.91
C ARG A 47 -3.82 -10.04 -8.48
N GLU A 48 -3.35 -8.90 -8.98
CA GLU A 48 -2.02 -8.78 -9.58
C GLU A 48 -0.92 -8.98 -8.54
N PHE A 49 -1.07 -8.43 -7.33
CA PHE A 49 -0.13 -8.67 -6.24
C PHE A 49 -0.11 -10.14 -5.84
N THR A 50 -1.28 -10.77 -5.67
CA THR A 50 -1.33 -12.21 -5.36
C THR A 50 -0.69 -13.07 -6.45
N ALA A 51 -0.88 -12.75 -7.74
CA ALA A 51 -0.24 -13.48 -8.84
C ALA A 51 1.29 -13.37 -8.82
N ARG A 52 1.82 -12.19 -8.46
CA ARG A 52 3.27 -11.90 -8.45
C ARG A 52 3.92 -11.97 -7.07
N ARG A 53 3.22 -12.42 -6.03
CA ARG A 53 3.67 -12.43 -4.62
C ARG A 53 5.04 -13.07 -4.33
N HIS A 54 5.51 -13.94 -5.24
CA HIS A 54 6.82 -14.57 -5.15
C HIS A 54 7.94 -13.80 -5.89
N GLN A 55 7.57 -12.91 -6.81
CA GLN A 55 8.47 -12.05 -7.57
C GLN A 55 8.57 -10.64 -6.96
N LEU A 56 7.43 -10.10 -6.50
CA LEU A 56 7.30 -8.80 -5.86
C LEU A 56 6.82 -9.01 -4.43
N LYS A 57 7.60 -8.48 -3.48
CA LYS A 57 7.33 -8.62 -2.04
C LYS A 57 6.53 -7.47 -1.45
N HIS A 58 6.42 -6.36 -2.15
CA HIS A 58 5.67 -5.18 -1.71
C HIS A 58 4.41 -4.97 -2.55
N SER A 59 3.39 -4.37 -1.93
CA SER A 59 2.12 -4.00 -2.56
C SER A 59 2.23 -2.80 -3.51
N ALA A 60 3.37 -2.09 -3.48
CA ALA A 60 3.62 -0.84 -4.20
C ALA A 60 2.62 0.30 -3.87
N ASP A 61 1.98 0.23 -2.69
CA ASP A 61 0.99 1.20 -2.22
C ASP A 61 -0.17 1.40 -3.21
N LEU A 62 -0.48 0.43 -4.08
CA LEU A 62 -1.44 0.61 -5.16
C LEU A 62 -2.81 1.11 -4.68
N PRO A 63 -3.41 0.59 -3.58
CA PRO A 63 -4.66 1.14 -3.06
C PRO A 63 -4.58 2.63 -2.67
N MET A 64 -3.48 3.06 -2.06
CA MET A 64 -3.23 4.46 -1.71
C MET A 64 -3.06 5.30 -2.98
N ARG A 65 -2.21 4.85 -3.91
CA ARG A 65 -1.92 5.57 -5.16
C ARG A 65 -3.18 5.76 -6.01
N ILE A 66 -4.08 4.78 -6.04
CA ILE A 66 -5.38 4.90 -6.73
C ILE A 66 -6.21 6.06 -6.14
N GLN A 67 -6.23 6.21 -4.82
CA GLN A 67 -6.99 7.29 -4.16
C GLN A 67 -6.32 8.65 -4.37
N LEU A 68 -5.01 8.75 -4.13
CA LEU A 68 -4.29 10.01 -4.28
C LEU A 68 -4.20 10.49 -5.72
N ALA A 69 -4.09 9.59 -6.70
CA ALA A 69 -4.10 9.97 -8.12
C ALA A 69 -5.45 10.58 -8.55
N LYS A 70 -6.55 10.19 -7.89
CA LYS A 70 -7.88 10.77 -8.12
C LYS A 70 -7.99 12.17 -7.50
N GLU A 71 -7.41 12.38 -6.32
CA GLU A 71 -7.39 13.68 -5.61
C GLU A 71 -6.43 14.68 -6.26
N ASN A 72 -5.26 14.21 -6.71
CA ASN A 72 -4.17 14.99 -7.27
C ASN A 72 -3.87 14.55 -8.72
N PRO A 73 -4.72 14.88 -9.70
CA PRO A 73 -4.53 14.43 -11.07
C PRO A 73 -3.23 14.99 -11.67
N LEU A 74 -2.41 14.09 -12.22
CA LEU A 74 -1.13 14.43 -12.82
C LEU A 74 -1.33 15.28 -14.09
N LYS A 75 -0.89 16.54 -14.05
CA LYS A 75 -0.75 17.39 -15.25
C LYS A 75 0.70 17.37 -15.70
N LEU A 76 1.01 16.56 -16.72
CA LEU A 76 2.37 16.34 -17.16
C LEU A 76 2.56 16.70 -18.62
N ASP A 77 3.22 17.82 -18.86
CA ASP A 77 3.61 18.32 -20.19
C ASP A 77 5.12 18.21 -20.40
N LEU A 78 5.70 17.08 -19.97
CA LEU A 78 7.14 16.82 -20.09
C LEU A 78 7.34 15.51 -20.84
N PRO A 79 8.19 15.47 -21.89
CA PRO A 79 8.41 14.24 -22.64
C PRO A 79 9.10 13.18 -21.77
N ALA A 80 8.77 11.91 -22.02
CA ALA A 80 9.50 10.79 -21.43
C ALA A 80 10.76 10.54 -22.27
N ILE A 81 11.91 10.96 -21.75
CA ILE A 81 13.20 10.76 -22.41
C ILE A 81 13.72 9.38 -22.04
N LYS A 82 14.03 8.56 -23.05
CA LYS A 82 14.69 7.27 -22.89
C LYS A 82 15.97 7.32 -23.71
N LEU A 83 17.11 7.28 -23.03
CA LEU A 83 18.41 7.25 -23.69
C LEU A 83 18.75 5.80 -24.08
N GLY A 84 19.33 5.63 -25.26
CA GLY A 84 19.94 4.35 -25.68
C GLY A 84 21.23 4.04 -24.91
N GLU A 85 21.73 2.80 -25.00
CA GLU A 85 22.94 2.35 -24.27
C GLU A 85 24.20 3.19 -24.57
N ASN A 86 24.27 3.83 -25.74
CA ASN A 86 25.43 4.62 -26.20
C ASN A 86 25.08 6.11 -26.44
N GLU A 87 23.95 6.60 -25.93
CA GLU A 87 23.60 8.02 -26.03
C GLU A 87 24.17 8.81 -24.86
N ASP A 88 24.70 10.00 -25.14
CA ASP A 88 25.24 10.88 -24.10
C ASP A 88 24.14 11.38 -23.16
N VAL A 89 24.43 11.37 -21.86
CA VAL A 89 23.55 11.94 -20.84
C VAL A 89 23.68 13.46 -20.86
N THR A 90 22.70 14.14 -21.44
CA THR A 90 22.64 15.60 -21.51
C THR A 90 21.99 16.21 -20.26
N GLU A 91 22.32 17.48 -19.97
CA GLU A 91 21.70 18.21 -18.86
C GLU A 91 20.18 18.34 -19.07
N GLU A 92 19.75 18.56 -20.32
CA GLU A 92 18.34 18.64 -20.69
C GLU A 92 17.62 17.32 -20.43
N ALA A 93 18.26 16.18 -20.76
CA ALA A 93 17.71 14.86 -20.50
C ALA A 93 17.51 14.61 -19.00
N VAL A 94 18.52 14.95 -18.19
CA VAL A 94 18.46 14.83 -16.73
C VAL A 94 17.40 15.76 -16.14
N SER A 95 17.42 17.04 -16.51
CA SER A 95 16.50 18.06 -16.00
C SER A 95 15.05 17.74 -16.33
N THR A 96 14.77 17.31 -17.56
CA THR A 96 13.42 16.92 -17.99
C THR A 96 12.95 15.67 -17.26
N THR A 97 13.81 14.66 -17.14
CA THR A 97 13.49 13.41 -16.44
C THR A 97 13.24 13.66 -14.95
N LEU A 98 14.07 14.50 -14.31
CA LEU A 98 13.92 14.86 -12.91
C LEU A 98 12.61 15.63 -12.66
N LYS A 99 12.30 16.65 -13.47
CA LYS A 99 11.03 17.39 -13.37
C LYS A 99 9.84 16.44 -13.56
N ARG A 100 9.92 15.52 -14.53
CA ARG A 100 8.89 14.51 -14.78
C ARG A 100 8.68 13.60 -13.55
N ALA A 101 9.77 13.14 -12.94
CA ALA A 101 9.74 12.31 -11.75
C ALA A 101 9.15 13.07 -10.54
N LEU A 102 9.59 14.30 -10.29
CA LEU A 102 9.09 15.14 -9.20
C LEU A 102 7.61 15.47 -9.37
N SER A 103 7.18 15.86 -10.58
CA SER A 103 5.76 16.10 -10.87
C SER A 103 4.90 14.85 -10.68
N THR A 104 5.45 13.67 -11.00
CA THR A 104 4.75 12.41 -10.74
C THR A 104 4.67 12.13 -9.23
N PHE A 105 5.78 12.28 -8.52
CA PHE A 105 5.86 12.00 -7.09
C PHE A 105 5.04 12.99 -6.23
N SER A 106 4.89 14.23 -6.68
CA SER A 106 4.07 15.23 -5.99
C SER A 106 2.59 14.88 -5.96
N THR A 107 2.10 14.05 -6.90
CA THR A 107 0.70 13.57 -6.86
C THR A 107 0.41 12.67 -5.67
N LEU A 108 1.46 12.10 -5.06
CA LEU A 108 1.35 11.27 -3.86
C LEU A 108 1.40 12.10 -2.57
N GLN A 109 1.54 13.43 -2.65
CA GLN A 109 1.51 14.28 -1.47
C GLN A 109 0.09 14.39 -0.93
N ALA A 110 -0.08 14.13 0.35
CA ALA A 110 -1.35 14.32 1.04
C ALA A 110 -1.66 15.81 1.26
N HIS A 111 -2.93 16.12 1.55
CA HIS A 111 -3.42 17.49 1.72
C HIS A 111 -2.81 18.24 2.92
N ASP A 112 -2.29 17.52 3.92
CA ASP A 112 -1.57 18.08 5.07
C ASP A 112 -0.04 18.19 4.82
N GLY A 113 0.40 17.85 3.60
CA GLY A 113 1.77 18.03 3.12
C GLY A 113 2.70 16.83 3.30
N HIS A 114 2.27 15.75 3.98
CA HIS A 114 3.11 14.54 4.12
C HIS A 114 3.00 13.59 2.92
N TRP A 115 3.90 12.61 2.84
CA TRP A 115 3.79 11.52 1.87
C TRP A 115 3.38 10.24 2.60
N PRO A 116 2.13 9.79 2.44
CA PRO A 116 1.69 8.51 2.99
C PRO A 116 2.42 7.34 2.32
N GLY A 117 2.48 6.21 3.02
CA GLY A 117 3.13 5.00 2.52
C GLY A 117 3.06 3.82 3.47
N ASP A 118 3.11 2.61 2.92
CA ASP A 118 3.22 1.37 3.66
C ASP A 118 4.60 1.29 4.34
N TYR A 119 4.60 1.10 5.66
CA TYR A 119 5.78 0.91 6.49
C TYR A 119 5.76 -0.47 7.18
N GLY A 120 5.37 -1.48 6.42
CA GLY A 120 5.42 -2.88 6.82
C GLY A 120 6.82 -3.49 6.71
N GLY A 121 6.87 -4.83 6.69
CA GLY A 121 8.10 -5.61 6.53
C GLY A 121 8.29 -6.66 7.62
N PRO A 122 8.38 -6.28 8.91
CA PRO A 122 8.54 -7.23 10.00
C PRO A 122 7.32 -8.16 10.16
N MET A 123 7.53 -9.47 9.94
CA MET A 123 6.45 -10.48 10.02
C MET A 123 6.11 -10.96 11.45
N PHE A 124 6.72 -10.36 12.48
CA PHE A 124 6.51 -10.74 13.89
C PHE A 124 5.55 -9.81 14.67
N LEU A 125 5.21 -8.64 14.12
CA LEU A 125 4.30 -7.70 14.79
C LEU A 125 2.84 -8.19 14.78
N MET A 126 2.37 -8.66 13.62
CA MET A 126 0.99 -9.11 13.42
C MET A 126 0.63 -10.34 14.28
N PRO A 127 1.47 -11.39 14.41
CA PRO A 127 1.20 -12.49 15.33
C PRO A 127 1.01 -12.03 16.78
N GLY A 128 1.86 -11.14 17.30
CA GLY A 128 1.76 -10.62 18.66
C GLY A 128 0.43 -9.89 18.90
N LEU A 129 0.01 -9.05 17.96
CA LEU A 129 -1.29 -8.37 17.99
C LEU A 129 -2.45 -9.37 18.03
N LEU A 130 -2.45 -10.36 17.13
CA LEU A 130 -3.54 -11.35 17.03
C LEU A 130 -3.67 -12.20 18.29
N ILE A 131 -2.55 -12.65 18.86
CA ILE A 131 -2.53 -13.44 20.10
C ILE A 131 -3.07 -12.60 21.27
N MET A 132 -2.58 -11.37 21.43
CA MET A 132 -3.03 -10.47 22.50
C MET A 132 -4.54 -10.20 22.41
N LEU A 133 -5.04 -9.84 21.22
CA LEU A 133 -6.45 -9.57 21.01
C LEU A 133 -7.34 -10.81 21.23
N HIS A 134 -6.83 -12.00 20.90
CA HIS A 134 -7.53 -13.25 21.14
C HIS A 134 -7.64 -13.55 22.65
N VAL A 135 -6.52 -13.51 23.37
CA VAL A 135 -6.47 -13.81 24.82
C VAL A 135 -7.31 -12.82 25.63
N THR A 136 -7.34 -11.55 25.21
CA THR A 136 -8.12 -10.49 25.89
C THR A 136 -9.60 -10.47 25.49
N GLY A 137 -10.04 -11.32 24.55
CA GLY A 137 -11.41 -11.31 24.03
C GLY A 137 -11.77 -10.08 23.18
N ALA A 138 -10.79 -9.25 22.82
CA ALA A 138 -10.99 -8.00 22.08
C ALA A 138 -10.92 -8.16 20.55
N LEU A 139 -10.65 -9.36 20.04
CA LEU A 139 -10.40 -9.61 18.62
C LEU A 139 -11.47 -9.04 17.68
N ASN A 140 -12.74 -9.36 17.91
CA ASN A 140 -13.83 -8.91 17.04
C ASN A 140 -14.29 -7.47 17.33
N THR A 141 -13.89 -6.92 18.48
CA THR A 141 -14.14 -5.52 18.85
C THR A 141 -13.17 -4.60 18.11
N VAL A 142 -11.89 -4.99 18.03
CA VAL A 142 -10.82 -4.20 17.42
C VAL A 142 -10.71 -4.46 15.91
N LEU A 143 -10.82 -5.72 15.49
CA LEU A 143 -10.65 -6.12 14.09
C LEU A 143 -11.99 -6.56 13.49
N SER A 144 -12.58 -5.67 12.68
CA SER A 144 -13.76 -6.00 11.88
C SER A 144 -13.50 -7.18 10.93
N SER A 145 -14.57 -7.77 10.40
CA SER A 145 -14.48 -8.85 9.40
C SER A 145 -13.61 -8.48 8.19
N GLU A 146 -13.62 -7.21 7.78
CA GLU A 146 -12.82 -6.69 6.67
C GLU A 146 -11.33 -6.61 7.04
N HIS A 147 -10.99 -6.14 8.24
CA HIS A 147 -9.60 -6.20 8.74
C HIS A 147 -9.08 -7.64 8.72
N GLN A 148 -9.89 -8.59 9.20
CA GLN A 148 -9.50 -10.00 9.23
C GLN A 148 -9.30 -10.58 7.82
N LYS A 149 -10.11 -10.16 6.84
CA LYS A 149 -9.93 -10.55 5.42
C LYS A 149 -8.61 -10.01 4.86
N GLU A 150 -8.28 -8.75 5.12
CA GLU A 150 -7.00 -8.16 4.66
C GLU A 150 -5.78 -8.76 5.36
N ILE A 151 -5.87 -9.00 6.66
CA ILE A 151 -4.82 -9.68 7.43
C ILE A 151 -4.53 -11.06 6.85
N ARG A 152 -5.57 -11.86 6.58
CA ARG A 152 -5.40 -13.16 5.91
C ARG A 152 -4.76 -12.99 4.53
N ARG A 153 -5.24 -12.05 3.71
CA ARG A 153 -4.66 -11.78 2.39
C ARG A 153 -3.19 -11.40 2.47
N TYR A 154 -2.82 -10.52 3.41
CA TYR A 154 -1.44 -10.11 3.67
C TYR A 154 -0.58 -11.33 4.02
N LEU A 155 -1.00 -12.15 4.99
CA LEU A 155 -0.26 -13.34 5.40
C LEU A 155 -0.08 -14.36 4.27
N TYR A 156 -1.13 -14.63 3.48
CA TYR A 156 -1.03 -15.54 2.33
C TYR A 156 -0.12 -15.00 1.22
N ASN A 157 -0.13 -13.68 1.00
CA ASN A 157 0.77 -13.07 0.01
C ASN A 157 2.24 -13.13 0.45
N HIS A 158 2.51 -13.12 1.76
CA HIS A 158 3.88 -13.16 2.29
C HIS A 158 4.39 -14.57 2.62
N GLN A 159 3.55 -15.60 2.47
CA GLN A 159 3.96 -16.98 2.70
C GLN A 159 5.08 -17.37 1.71
N ALA A 160 6.20 -17.87 2.26
CA ALA A 160 7.29 -18.42 1.45
C ALA A 160 6.81 -19.65 0.67
N ARG A 161 7.38 -19.88 -0.52
CA ARG A 161 7.22 -21.18 -1.18
C ARG A 161 7.94 -22.23 -0.34
N ILE A 162 7.19 -23.17 0.21
CA ILE A 162 7.77 -24.37 0.79
C ILE A 162 8.18 -25.25 -0.39
N TYR A 163 9.46 -25.28 -0.73
CA TYR A 163 10.00 -26.37 -1.53
C TYR A 163 10.20 -27.55 -0.59
N LEU A 164 9.23 -28.48 -0.60
CA LEU A 164 9.50 -29.81 -0.05
C LEU A 164 10.48 -30.49 -1.02
N PRO A 165 11.64 -30.98 -0.56
CA PRO A 165 12.51 -31.77 -1.41
C PRO A 165 11.73 -33.01 -1.87
N THR A 166 11.61 -33.21 -3.19
CA THR A 166 11.12 -34.47 -3.74
C THR A 166 12.11 -35.56 -3.36
N VAL A 167 11.73 -36.41 -2.40
CA VAL A 167 12.50 -37.61 -2.06
C VAL A 167 12.58 -38.46 -3.34
N PRO A 168 13.79 -38.82 -3.84
CA PRO A 168 13.91 -39.70 -4.98
C PRO A 168 13.25 -41.03 -4.64
N SER A 169 12.34 -41.50 -5.49
CA SER A 169 11.81 -42.85 -5.36
C SER A 169 12.93 -43.84 -5.64
N HIS A 170 13.52 -44.42 -4.59
CA HIS A 170 14.34 -45.61 -4.74
C HIS A 170 13.42 -46.78 -5.09
N SER A 171 13.35 -47.08 -6.38
CA SER A 171 12.90 -48.38 -6.87
C SER A 171 14.02 -49.38 -6.56
N GLY A 172 13.79 -50.22 -5.55
CA GLY A 172 14.55 -51.45 -5.32
C GLY A 172 13.90 -52.62 -6.05
#